data_AF-A0AAV9T327-F1
#
_entry.id   AF-A0AAV9T327-F1
#
_cell.length_a   1.000
_cell.length_b   1.000
_cell.length_c   1.000
_cell.angle_alpha   90.00
_cell.angle_beta   90.00
_cell.angle_gamma   90.00
#
_symmetry.space_group_name_H-M   'P 1'
#
loop_
_entity.id
_entity.type
_entity.pdbx_description
1 polymer ?
#
loop_
_entity_poly.entity_id
_entity_poly.type
_entity_poly.pdbx_seq_one_letter_code
_entity_poly.pdbx_strand_id
1 'polypeptide(L)'
;MLFLEVLLFAIIPLASSQFFSPTQGRELWRIGETKNIRYNIKFTQYTIALWQQALAGGAANLGPVIFRRSPREPFLSWLCSNMPTIDTETHTETDEGPVKGFEWEVQTYELDLDSSNVFFFWLFKGDPSAQGNQSAPGMSSAFFNITDQPVPSSSAVPAPLTTTATTATDGAAPASTSHLSETSAETKSYSYQRSGPVEMG
;
A
#
# COMPACT_ATOMS: atom_id res chain seq x y z
N MET A 1 31.54 26.40 -20.25
CA MET A 1 30.76 25.61 -21.24
C MET A 1 30.52 24.25 -20.60
N LEU A 2 29.52 24.07 -19.73
CA LEU A 2 28.08 24.11 -19.96
C LEU A 2 27.68 23.12 -21.04
N PHE A 3 27.25 21.92 -20.64
CA PHE A 3 26.08 21.24 -21.19
C PHE A 3 25.36 20.54 -20.03
N LEU A 4 24.34 21.25 -19.57
CA LEU A 4 23.28 20.83 -18.68
C LEU A 4 22.25 20.15 -19.59
N GLU A 5 22.31 18.83 -19.74
CA GLU A 5 21.24 18.10 -20.43
C GLU A 5 20.08 17.91 -19.44
N VAL A 6 19.28 18.97 -19.31
CA VAL A 6 17.94 18.90 -18.75
C VAL A 6 17.10 18.07 -19.73
N LEU A 7 16.96 16.78 -19.44
CA LEU A 7 15.94 15.96 -20.08
C LEU A 7 14.57 16.44 -19.57
N LEU A 8 14.02 17.47 -20.22
CA LEU A 8 12.62 17.82 -20.16
C LEU A 8 11.84 16.65 -20.79
N PHE A 9 11.45 15.67 -19.98
CA PHE A 9 10.26 14.89 -20.28
C PHE A 9 9.11 15.89 -20.30
N ALA A 10 8.76 16.35 -21.49
CA ALA A 10 7.48 17.00 -21.71
C ALA A 10 6.41 16.02 -21.21
N ILE A 11 5.83 16.34 -20.05
CA ILE A 11 4.76 15.60 -19.41
C ILE A 11 3.53 15.78 -20.29
N ILE A 12 3.39 14.92 -21.29
CA ILE A 12 2.09 14.65 -21.91
C ILE A 12 1.57 13.45 -21.14
N PRO A 13 0.57 13.59 -20.25
CA PRO A 13 -0.16 12.43 -19.74
C PRO A 13 -0.96 11.89 -20.93
N LEU A 14 -0.33 11.01 -21.71
CA LEU A 14 -0.99 10.29 -22.77
C LEU A 14 -1.84 9.20 -22.13
N ALA A 15 -3.06 9.55 -21.67
CA ALA A 15 -4.23 8.71 -21.39
C ALA A 15 -3.95 7.24 -21.00
N SER A 16 -2.96 6.97 -20.16
CA SER A 16 -2.54 5.61 -19.87
C SER A 16 -3.44 5.07 -18.77
N SER A 17 -3.79 3.79 -18.90
CA SER A 17 -4.40 3.07 -17.79
C SER A 17 -3.48 3.19 -16.58
N GLN A 18 -3.97 3.79 -15.50
CA GLN A 18 -3.15 4.04 -14.31
C GLN A 18 -3.97 4.02 -13.02
N PHE A 19 -3.31 3.68 -11.92
CA PHE A 19 -3.82 3.90 -10.58
C PHE A 19 -3.44 5.30 -10.09
N PHE A 20 -4.38 5.96 -9.42
CA PHE A 20 -4.19 7.23 -8.72
C PHE A 20 -4.17 7.05 -7.19
N SER A 21 -4.71 5.94 -6.68
CA SER A 21 -4.69 5.55 -5.27
C SER A 21 -4.60 4.02 -5.22
N PRO A 22 -3.60 3.42 -4.57
CA PRO A 22 -2.54 4.05 -3.75
C PRO A 22 -1.58 4.93 -4.57
N THR A 23 -1.04 5.98 -3.93
CA THR A 23 -0.02 6.85 -4.53
C THR A 23 1.38 6.27 -4.38
N GLN A 24 2.34 6.82 -5.14
CA GLN A 24 3.74 6.43 -5.01
C GLN A 24 4.29 6.96 -3.68
N GLY A 25 4.72 6.06 -2.79
CA GLY A 25 5.23 6.45 -1.48
C GLY A 25 5.18 5.39 -0.38
N ARG A 26 4.75 4.15 -0.69
CA ARG A 26 4.55 3.08 0.31
C ARG A 26 3.66 3.55 1.46
N GLU A 27 2.48 4.07 1.11
CA GLU A 27 1.49 4.49 2.09
C GLU A 27 1.25 3.37 3.12
N LEU A 28 1.14 3.74 4.40
CA LEU A 28 0.80 2.81 5.47
C LEU A 28 -0.71 2.87 5.72
N TRP A 29 -1.39 1.78 5.45
CA TRP A 29 -2.82 1.61 5.67
C TRP A 29 -3.07 0.66 6.83
N ARG A 30 -4.05 0.98 7.66
CA ARG A 30 -4.39 0.14 8.83
C ARG A 30 -5.59 -0.73 8.52
N ILE A 31 -5.60 -1.95 9.05
CA ILE A 31 -6.75 -2.85 8.92
C ILE A 31 -8.00 -2.15 9.48
N GLY A 32 -9.11 -2.23 8.74
CA GLY A 32 -10.37 -1.58 9.07
C GLY A 32 -10.50 -0.13 8.56
N GLU A 33 -9.43 0.48 8.01
CA GLU A 33 -9.56 1.78 7.35
C GLU A 33 -10.32 1.63 6.03
N THR A 34 -11.24 2.54 5.73
CA THR A 34 -11.85 2.63 4.40
C THR A 34 -11.00 3.52 3.50
N LYS A 35 -10.58 2.98 2.35
CA LYS A 35 -9.81 3.70 1.32
C LYS A 35 -10.61 3.82 0.05
N ASN A 36 -10.53 5.00 -0.57
CA ASN A 36 -11.03 5.21 -1.92
C ASN A 36 -9.93 4.84 -2.93
N ILE A 37 -10.09 3.69 -3.58
CA ILE A 37 -9.17 3.22 -4.62
C ILE A 37 -9.57 3.90 -5.92
N ARG A 38 -8.62 4.58 -6.58
CA ARG A 38 -8.89 5.43 -7.75
C ARG A 38 -8.02 5.03 -8.91
N TYR A 39 -8.59 4.95 -10.10
CA TYR A 39 -7.90 4.52 -11.31
C TYR A 39 -8.59 5.01 -12.59
N ASN A 40 -7.84 5.06 -13.70
CA ASN A 40 -8.38 5.19 -15.05
C ASN A 40 -8.11 3.89 -15.81
N ILE A 41 -9.11 3.39 -16.54
CA ILE A 41 -9.04 2.14 -17.31
C ILE A 41 -10.02 2.20 -18.48
N LYS A 42 -9.60 1.71 -19.65
CA LYS A 42 -10.46 1.61 -20.85
C LYS A 42 -11.23 0.27 -20.96
N PHE A 43 -11.00 -0.67 -20.04
CA PHE A 43 -11.66 -1.98 -20.03
C PHE A 43 -13.13 -1.89 -19.61
N THR A 44 -13.98 -2.64 -20.31
CA THR A 44 -15.42 -2.81 -20.02
C THR A 44 -15.70 -3.96 -19.05
N GLN A 45 -14.79 -4.94 -19.01
CA GLN A 45 -14.79 -6.06 -18.07
C GLN A 45 -13.38 -6.21 -17.49
N TYR A 46 -13.28 -6.18 -16.16
CA TYR A 46 -12.01 -6.30 -15.45
C TYR A 46 -12.21 -6.67 -14.00
N THR A 47 -11.13 -7.12 -13.37
CA THR A 47 -11.06 -7.38 -11.93
C THR A 47 -9.88 -6.66 -11.32
N ILE A 48 -9.97 -6.37 -10.02
CA ILE A 48 -8.86 -5.88 -9.21
C ILE A 48 -8.69 -6.86 -8.06
N ALA A 49 -7.50 -7.43 -7.93
CA ALA A 49 -7.13 -8.32 -6.85
C ALA A 49 -6.07 -7.70 -5.96
N LEU A 50 -6.09 -8.08 -4.68
CA LEU A 50 -5.02 -7.77 -3.73
C LEU A 50 -3.89 -8.78 -3.93
N TRP A 51 -2.66 -8.29 -4.01
CA TRP A 51 -1.46 -9.12 -4.12
C TRP A 51 -0.46 -8.73 -3.05
N GLN A 52 0.25 -9.72 -2.51
CA GLN A 52 1.28 -9.54 -1.50
C GLN A 52 2.66 -9.84 -2.10
N GLN A 53 3.62 -8.95 -1.88
CA GLN A 53 5.00 -9.17 -2.32
C GLN A 53 5.64 -10.34 -1.57
N ALA A 54 6.27 -11.28 -2.28
CA ALA A 54 7.10 -12.32 -1.68
C ALA A 54 8.49 -11.77 -1.30
N LEU A 55 8.80 -11.71 0.00
CA LEU A 55 10.09 -11.18 0.49
C LEU A 55 11.26 -12.18 0.34
N ALA A 56 10.98 -13.47 0.36
CA ALA A 56 11.99 -14.54 0.23
C ALA A 56 12.47 -14.78 -1.22
N GLY A 57 12.03 -13.95 -2.17
CA GLY A 57 12.19 -14.18 -3.60
C GLY A 57 11.10 -15.12 -4.14
N GLY A 58 10.69 -14.92 -5.40
CA GLY A 58 9.61 -15.67 -6.04
C GLY A 58 8.52 -14.78 -6.62
N ALA A 59 7.42 -15.39 -7.06
CA ALA A 59 6.23 -14.66 -7.50
C ALA A 59 5.47 -14.08 -6.30
N ALA A 60 4.77 -12.97 -6.51
CA ALA A 60 3.87 -12.42 -5.49
C ALA A 60 2.73 -13.41 -5.17
N ASN A 61 2.23 -13.37 -3.94
CA ASN A 61 1.10 -14.18 -3.50
C ASN A 61 -0.21 -13.50 -3.95
N LEU A 62 -1.04 -14.24 -4.66
CA LEU A 62 -2.38 -13.80 -5.06
C LEU A 62 -3.33 -13.88 -3.87
N GLY A 63 -3.93 -12.75 -3.51
CA GLY A 63 -5.05 -12.66 -2.59
C GLY A 63 -6.41 -12.65 -3.32
N PRO A 64 -7.48 -12.23 -2.64
CA PRO A 64 -8.81 -12.23 -3.23
C PRO A 64 -9.00 -11.11 -4.27
N VAL A 65 -10.00 -11.31 -5.12
CA VAL A 65 -10.57 -10.24 -5.94
C VAL A 65 -11.42 -9.34 -5.05
N ILE A 66 -11.00 -8.09 -4.92
CA ILE A 66 -11.66 -7.08 -4.09
C ILE A 66 -12.64 -6.21 -4.89
N PHE A 67 -12.55 -6.25 -6.22
CA PHE A 67 -13.48 -5.54 -7.10
C PHE A 67 -13.62 -6.25 -8.45
N ARG A 68 -14.85 -6.30 -8.97
CA ARG A 68 -15.15 -6.81 -10.31
C ARG A 68 -16.04 -5.82 -11.05
N ARG A 69 -15.72 -5.59 -12.32
CA ARG A 69 -16.63 -4.99 -13.30
C ARG A 69 -17.03 -6.03 -14.34
N SER A 70 -18.32 -6.30 -14.42
CA SER A 70 -18.93 -7.10 -15.48
C SER A 70 -19.22 -6.23 -16.70
N PRO A 71 -19.32 -6.83 -17.91
CA PRO A 71 -19.89 -6.14 -19.06
C PRO A 71 -21.26 -5.56 -18.70
N ARG A 72 -21.56 -4.36 -19.22
CA ARG A 72 -22.94 -3.88 -19.21
C ARG A 72 -23.73 -4.79 -20.16
N GLU A 73 -24.73 -5.49 -19.65
CA GLU A 73 -25.53 -6.42 -20.45
C GLU A 73 -26.13 -5.70 -21.68
N PRO A 74 -26.09 -6.32 -22.89
CA PRO A 74 -26.60 -5.71 -24.11
C PRO A 74 -28.10 -5.37 -24.04
N PHE A 75 -28.87 -6.05 -23.18
CA PHE A 75 -30.29 -5.74 -22.97
C PHE A 75 -30.52 -4.37 -22.33
N LEU A 76 -29.64 -3.90 -21.43
CA LEU A 76 -29.74 -2.55 -20.88
C LEU A 76 -29.40 -1.47 -21.93
N SER A 77 -28.51 -1.78 -22.88
CA SER A 77 -28.23 -0.90 -24.03
C SER A 77 -29.46 -0.75 -24.94
N TRP A 78 -30.16 -1.85 -25.22
CA TRP A 78 -31.42 -1.83 -25.97
C TRP A 78 -32.53 -1.10 -25.21
N LEU A 79 -32.68 -1.32 -23.90
CA LEU A 79 -33.68 -0.62 -23.07
C LEU A 79 -33.43 0.89 -23.00
N CYS A 80 -32.18 1.32 -22.81
CA CYS A 80 -31.82 2.75 -22.83
C CYS A 80 -32.04 3.40 -24.20
N SER A 81 -31.89 2.64 -25.29
CA SER A 81 -32.07 3.12 -26.66
C SER A 81 -33.53 3.23 -27.10
N ASN A 82 -34.48 2.59 -26.40
CA ASN A 82 -35.90 2.56 -26.76
C ASN A 82 -36.83 3.24 -25.72
N MET A 83 -36.26 3.92 -24.72
CA MET A 83 -37.00 4.76 -23.77
C MET A 83 -37.09 6.21 -24.30
N PRO A 84 -38.25 6.89 -24.26
CA PRO A 84 -38.31 8.32 -24.53
C PRO A 84 -37.54 9.04 -23.42
N THR A 85 -36.40 9.61 -23.77
CA THR A 85 -35.49 10.27 -22.82
C THR A 85 -36.13 11.57 -22.36
N ILE A 86 -36.51 11.66 -21.09
CA ILE A 86 -36.45 12.94 -20.38
C ILE A 86 -35.02 13.05 -19.85
N ASP A 87 -34.50 14.26 -19.96
CA ASP A 87 -33.22 14.81 -19.50
C ASP A 87 -31.88 14.20 -19.95
N THR A 88 -31.30 14.95 -20.90
CA THR A 88 -29.90 15.10 -21.29
C THR A 88 -28.90 14.99 -20.13
N GLU A 89 -28.27 13.83 -19.97
CA GLU A 89 -26.92 13.77 -19.41
C GLU A 89 -25.90 13.96 -20.55
N THR A 90 -25.36 15.16 -20.65
CA THR A 90 -24.25 15.51 -21.55
C THR A 90 -23.00 14.73 -21.12
N HIS A 91 -22.85 13.50 -21.60
CA HIS A 91 -21.64 12.71 -21.42
C HIS A 91 -20.60 13.22 -22.43
N THR A 92 -19.82 14.22 -22.03
CA THR A 92 -18.60 14.60 -22.74
C THR A 92 -17.62 13.44 -22.67
N GLU A 93 -17.63 12.60 -23.71
CA GLU A 93 -16.65 11.56 -23.95
C GLU A 93 -15.37 12.23 -24.48
N THR A 94 -14.57 12.73 -23.54
CA THR A 94 -13.13 12.89 -23.75
C THR A 94 -12.55 11.48 -23.93
N ASP A 95 -11.54 11.26 -24.78
CA ASP A 95 -10.84 9.96 -24.97
C ASP A 95 -10.19 9.41 -23.66
N GLU A 96 -10.31 10.16 -22.58
CA GLU A 96 -10.13 9.77 -21.19
C GLU A 96 -11.44 9.20 -20.64
N GLY A 97 -11.48 7.88 -20.41
CA GLY A 97 -12.57 7.31 -19.61
C GLY A 97 -12.66 8.02 -18.25
N PRO A 98 -13.87 8.20 -17.68
CA PRO A 98 -14.01 8.88 -16.40
C PRO A 98 -13.19 8.15 -15.34
N VAL A 99 -12.55 8.92 -14.46
CA VAL A 99 -11.85 8.37 -13.28
C VAL A 99 -12.83 7.49 -12.52
N LYS A 100 -12.45 6.24 -12.31
CA LYS A 100 -13.22 5.24 -11.60
C LYS A 100 -12.68 5.12 -10.18
N GLY A 101 -13.54 4.70 -9.28
CA GLY A 101 -13.12 4.29 -7.95
C GLY A 101 -14.16 3.46 -7.23
N PHE A 102 -13.72 2.85 -6.12
CA PHE A 102 -14.58 2.13 -5.19
C PHE A 102 -14.01 2.29 -3.78
N GLU A 103 -14.88 2.17 -2.79
CA GLU A 103 -14.48 2.10 -1.40
C GLU A 103 -14.09 0.67 -1.06
N TRP A 104 -12.95 0.52 -0.38
CA TRP A 104 -12.44 -0.74 0.09
C TRP A 104 -12.04 -0.59 1.55
N GLU A 105 -12.52 -1.49 2.40
CA GLU A 105 -12.02 -1.62 3.76
C GLU A 105 -10.73 -2.43 3.72
N VAL A 106 -9.66 -1.85 4.28
CA VAL A 106 -8.34 -2.45 4.28
C VAL A 106 -8.37 -3.72 5.11
N GLN A 107 -8.07 -4.83 4.45
CA GLN A 107 -7.99 -6.16 5.04
C GLN A 107 -6.85 -6.93 4.40
N THR A 108 -6.33 -7.91 5.14
CA THR A 108 -5.31 -8.85 4.64
C THR A 108 -5.93 -10.17 4.19
N TYR A 109 -7.17 -10.44 4.61
CA TYR A 109 -7.87 -11.70 4.37
C TYR A 109 -7.03 -12.88 4.91
N GLU A 110 -6.61 -13.80 4.03
CA GLU A 110 -5.77 -14.95 4.37
C GLU A 110 -4.27 -14.67 4.17
N LEU A 111 -3.89 -13.47 3.72
CA LEU A 111 -2.49 -13.09 3.51
C LEU A 111 -1.84 -12.76 4.86
N ASP A 112 -0.68 -13.37 5.09
CA ASP A 112 0.03 -13.31 6.36
C ASP A 112 0.94 -12.08 6.44
N LEU A 113 0.69 -11.17 7.38
CA LEU A 113 1.50 -9.97 7.59
C LEU A 113 2.94 -10.28 8.01
N ASP A 114 3.18 -11.42 8.67
CA ASP A 114 4.53 -11.83 9.08
C ASP A 114 5.40 -12.21 7.87
N SER A 115 4.76 -12.75 6.83
CA SER A 115 5.42 -13.07 5.56
C SER A 115 5.80 -11.81 4.77
N SER A 116 4.94 -10.78 4.78
CA SER A 116 5.20 -9.47 4.16
C SER A 116 4.10 -8.49 4.51
N ASN A 117 4.46 -7.27 4.91
CA ASN A 117 3.50 -6.19 5.06
C ASN A 117 3.31 -5.37 3.76
N VAL A 118 3.93 -5.77 2.64
CA VAL A 118 3.92 -5.02 1.38
C VAL A 118 2.93 -5.61 0.38
N PHE A 119 1.98 -4.79 -0.06
CA PHE A 119 0.90 -5.16 -0.95
C PHE A 119 0.84 -4.25 -2.19
N PHE A 120 0.15 -4.72 -3.21
CA PHE A 120 -0.24 -3.93 -4.37
C PHE A 120 -1.55 -4.46 -4.95
N PHE A 121 -2.23 -3.64 -5.74
CA PHE A 121 -3.37 -4.07 -6.53
C PHE A 121 -2.94 -4.42 -7.94
N TRP A 122 -3.49 -5.51 -8.47
CA TRP A 122 -3.40 -5.82 -9.89
C TRP A 122 -4.79 -5.72 -10.52
N LEU A 123 -4.95 -4.73 -11.40
CA LEU A 123 -6.08 -4.65 -12.31
C LEU A 123 -5.81 -5.48 -13.55
N PHE A 124 -6.73 -6.39 -13.87
CA PHE A 124 -6.60 -7.32 -14.97
C PHE A 124 -7.84 -7.29 -15.87
N LYS A 125 -7.65 -7.34 -17.20
CA LYS A 125 -8.75 -7.45 -18.18
C LYS A 125 -9.28 -8.89 -18.22
N GLY A 126 -10.46 -9.10 -17.66
CA GLY A 126 -11.17 -10.39 -17.73
C GLY A 126 -11.78 -10.78 -16.40
N ASP A 127 -12.06 -12.08 -16.27
CA ASP A 127 -12.75 -12.67 -15.12
C ASP A 127 -11.79 -13.04 -13.98
N PRO A 128 -12.31 -13.20 -12.74
CA PRO A 128 -11.52 -13.57 -11.57
C PRO A 128 -10.65 -14.81 -11.76
N SER A 129 -11.13 -15.81 -12.52
CA SER A 129 -10.43 -17.08 -12.74
C SER A 129 -9.13 -16.95 -13.55
N ALA A 130 -8.91 -15.81 -14.19
CA ALA A 130 -7.72 -15.54 -15.00
C ALA A 130 -6.72 -14.59 -14.31
N GLN A 131 -6.98 -14.21 -13.04
CA GLN A 131 -6.01 -13.46 -12.24
C GLN A 131 -4.66 -14.19 -12.17
N GLY A 132 -3.57 -13.44 -12.24
CA GLY A 132 -2.23 -14.01 -12.31
C GLY A 132 -1.71 -14.28 -13.73
N ASN A 133 -2.56 -14.22 -14.76
CA ASN A 133 -2.13 -14.34 -16.14
C ASN A 133 -1.40 -13.08 -16.62
N GLN A 134 -0.07 -13.10 -16.56
CA GLN A 134 0.78 -11.97 -16.96
C GLN A 134 0.76 -11.65 -18.46
N SER A 135 0.24 -12.56 -19.29
CA SER A 135 0.14 -12.33 -20.74
C SER A 135 -1.07 -11.51 -21.15
N ALA A 136 -2.06 -11.34 -20.28
CA ALA A 136 -3.24 -10.53 -20.60
C ALA A 136 -3.08 -9.06 -20.16
N PRO A 137 -3.78 -8.12 -20.81
CA PRO A 137 -3.69 -6.71 -20.48
C PRO A 137 -4.07 -6.43 -19.04
N GLY A 138 -3.23 -5.66 -18.35
CA GLY A 138 -3.45 -5.27 -16.96
C GLY A 138 -2.49 -4.18 -16.53
N MET A 139 -2.62 -3.77 -15.28
CA MET A 139 -1.72 -2.81 -14.66
C MET A 139 -1.63 -3.05 -13.15
N SER A 140 -0.48 -2.75 -12.59
CA SER A 140 -0.24 -2.76 -11.14
C SER A 140 -0.39 -1.36 -10.56
N SER A 141 -0.88 -1.26 -9.33
CA SER A 141 -0.79 -0.03 -8.55
C SER A 141 0.62 0.20 -8.04
N ALA A 142 0.84 1.35 -7.39
CA ALA A 142 1.97 1.50 -6.48
C ALA A 142 1.85 0.48 -5.31
N PHE A 143 3.00 0.13 -4.73
CA PHE A 143 3.04 -0.67 -3.50
C PHE A 143 2.64 0.18 -2.29
N PHE A 144 1.96 -0.44 -1.35
CA PHE A 144 1.56 0.12 -0.06
C PHE A 144 1.79 -0.91 1.04
N ASN A 145 1.79 -0.46 2.28
CA ASN A 145 1.97 -1.31 3.44
C ASN A 145 0.65 -1.45 4.20
N ILE A 146 0.35 -2.64 4.71
CA ILE A 146 -0.77 -2.86 5.64
C ILE A 146 -0.21 -3.14 7.04
N THR A 147 -0.87 -2.62 8.08
CA THR A 147 -0.56 -2.94 9.48
C THR A 147 -1.83 -3.19 10.28
N ASP A 148 -1.71 -4.08 11.26
CA ASP A 148 -2.68 -4.36 12.31
C ASP A 148 -2.51 -3.46 13.55
N GLN A 149 -1.48 -2.60 13.56
CA GLN A 149 -1.23 -1.72 14.70
C GLN A 149 -2.38 -0.70 14.88
N PRO A 150 -2.78 -0.42 16.13
CA PRO A 150 -3.80 0.56 16.41
C PRO A 150 -3.34 1.96 15.95
N VAL A 151 -4.31 2.84 15.70
CA VAL A 151 -4.02 4.24 15.40
C VAL A 151 -3.22 4.82 16.57
N PRO A 152 -2.04 5.44 16.33
CA PRO A 152 -1.27 6.06 17.39
C PRO A 152 -2.13 7.13 18.06
N SER A 153 -2.42 6.93 19.34
CA SER A 153 -3.21 7.89 20.12
C SER A 153 -2.44 9.20 20.20
N SER A 154 -2.81 10.18 19.40
CA SER A 154 -2.35 11.56 19.58
C SER A 154 -3.16 12.18 20.73
N SER A 155 -2.75 11.91 21.96
CA SER A 155 -3.28 12.57 23.15
C SER A 155 -2.26 12.50 24.29
N ALA A 156 -1.27 13.37 24.23
CA ALA A 156 -0.60 13.87 25.43
C ALA A 156 -1.26 15.22 25.77
N VAL A 157 -2.37 15.17 26.52
CA VAL A 157 -2.87 16.35 27.23
C VAL A 157 -1.96 16.53 28.46
N PRO A 158 -1.32 17.69 28.68
CA PRO A 158 -0.47 17.88 29.86
C PRO A 158 -1.32 17.75 31.12
N ALA A 159 -0.91 16.86 32.04
CA ALA A 159 -1.51 16.79 33.36
C ALA A 159 -1.26 18.11 34.12
N PRO A 160 -2.27 18.70 34.79
CA PRO A 160 -2.03 19.85 35.65
C PRO A 160 -1.15 19.46 36.83
N LEU A 161 -0.09 20.24 37.07
CA LEU A 161 0.80 20.11 38.23
C LEU A 161 0.03 20.46 39.51
N THR A 162 -0.20 19.49 40.38
CA THR A 162 -0.71 19.72 41.73
C THR A 162 0.45 20.15 42.64
N THR A 163 0.46 21.41 43.05
CA THR A 163 1.39 21.96 44.03
C THR A 163 1.02 21.44 45.43
N THR A 164 1.77 20.47 45.94
CA THR A 164 1.68 20.06 47.35
C THR A 164 2.76 20.79 48.15
N ALA A 165 2.35 21.79 48.93
CA ALA A 165 3.22 22.41 49.93
C ALA A 165 3.47 21.43 51.08
N THR A 166 4.73 21.13 51.37
CA THR A 166 5.12 20.41 52.59
C THR A 166 6.16 21.23 53.33
N THR A 167 5.83 21.57 54.57
CA THR A 167 6.61 22.36 55.53
C THR A 167 7.89 21.63 55.99
N ALA A 168 8.97 22.40 56.14
CA ALA A 168 10.29 21.97 56.61
C ALA A 168 10.32 21.63 58.11
N THR A 169 11.21 20.71 58.53
CA THR A 169 12.10 20.85 59.71
C THR A 169 13.25 19.80 59.63
N ASP A 170 14.42 20.23 60.10
CA ASP A 170 15.80 19.73 60.05
C ASP A 170 16.15 18.26 60.30
N GLY A 171 17.30 17.85 59.73
CA GLY A 171 18.32 17.14 60.53
C GLY A 171 19.11 15.99 59.86
N ALA A 172 20.37 16.29 59.50
CA ALA A 172 21.56 15.41 59.46
C ALA A 172 21.84 14.46 58.25
N ALA A 173 23.01 14.69 57.64
CA ALA A 173 23.80 13.77 56.78
C ALA A 173 24.52 12.69 57.65
N PRO A 174 25.12 11.57 57.14
CA PRO A 174 25.95 11.50 55.92
C PRO A 174 25.94 10.19 55.07
N ALA A 175 26.50 10.34 53.85
CA ALA A 175 27.38 9.47 53.04
C ALA A 175 27.13 7.97 52.70
N SER A 176 27.46 7.67 51.41
CA SER A 176 27.84 6.39 50.77
C SER A 176 26.72 5.37 50.51
N THR A 177 26.56 4.72 49.35
CA THR A 177 27.56 3.94 48.60
C THR A 177 27.05 3.64 47.18
N SER A 178 27.99 3.48 46.26
CA SER A 178 27.90 3.04 44.87
C SER A 178 27.22 1.69 44.65
N HIS A 179 26.44 1.54 43.56
CA HIS A 179 26.34 0.27 42.83
C HIS A 179 26.28 0.52 41.31
N LEU A 180 27.41 0.25 40.65
CA LEU A 180 27.45 -0.17 39.25
C LEU A 180 26.75 -1.53 39.14
N SER A 181 26.04 -1.76 38.04
CA SER A 181 25.83 -3.10 37.52
C SER A 181 26.14 -3.07 36.02
N GLU A 182 27.36 -3.49 35.76
CA GLU A 182 27.93 -3.86 34.48
C GLU A 182 27.74 -5.38 34.30
N THR A 183 27.91 -5.87 33.06
CA THR A 183 28.07 -7.30 32.65
C THR A 183 26.78 -7.96 32.10
N SER A 184 26.72 -8.58 30.92
CA SER A 184 27.70 -8.85 29.85
C SER A 184 26.96 -9.00 28.53
N ALA A 185 27.62 -8.61 27.44
CA ALA A 185 27.29 -9.02 26.08
C ALA A 185 27.59 -10.50 25.83
N GLU A 186 26.85 -11.13 24.91
CA GLU A 186 27.38 -12.17 24.03
C GLU A 186 26.96 -11.88 22.59
N THR A 187 27.92 -11.42 21.80
CA THR A 187 27.86 -11.26 20.35
C THR A 187 28.43 -12.53 19.72
N LYS A 188 27.62 -13.28 18.96
CA LYS A 188 28.15 -14.25 17.99
C LYS A 188 28.28 -13.60 16.62
N SER A 189 29.52 -13.21 16.32
CA SER A 189 29.97 -12.84 14.98
C SER A 189 30.35 -14.11 14.23
N TYR A 190 29.66 -14.41 13.13
CA TYR A 190 30.11 -15.42 12.17
C TYR A 190 30.89 -14.71 11.05
N SER A 191 32.21 -14.84 11.11
CA SER A 191 33.10 -14.53 10.00
C SER A 191 33.25 -15.76 9.10
N TYR A 192 32.91 -15.62 7.82
CA TYR A 192 33.37 -16.56 6.79
C TYR A 192 34.60 -15.96 6.11
N GLN A 193 35.75 -16.64 6.22
CA GLN A 193 36.91 -16.42 5.38
C GLN A 193 37.22 -17.69 4.58
N ARG A 194 36.99 -17.58 3.26
CA ARG A 194 37.86 -17.93 2.13
C ARG A 194 38.38 -19.37 2.00
N SER A 195 38.07 -20.01 0.86
CA SER A 195 38.95 -20.99 0.20
C SER A 195 38.69 -21.00 -1.32
N GLY A 196 39.77 -20.98 -2.11
CA GLY A 196 39.80 -20.76 -3.56
C GLY A 196 39.43 -21.98 -4.41
N PRO A 197 39.59 -21.88 -5.75
CA PRO A 197 39.10 -22.88 -6.70
C PRO A 197 40.05 -24.08 -6.81
N VAL A 198 39.47 -25.28 -6.96
CA VAL A 198 40.18 -26.52 -7.29
C VAL A 198 40.05 -26.74 -8.80
N GLU A 199 41.19 -26.69 -9.48
CA GLU A 199 41.39 -27.09 -10.87
C GLU A 199 41.46 -28.64 -10.93
N MET A 200 40.70 -29.28 -11.81
CA MET A 200 40.87 -30.69 -12.20
C MET A 200 41.05 -30.74 -13.71
N GLY A 201 42.15 -31.39 -14.13
CA GLY A 201 42.64 -31.44 -15.51
C GLY A 201 42.02 -32.48 -16.41
#